data_AF-A0A3R6YLC2-F1
#
_entry.id   AF-A0A3R6YLC2-F1
#
_cell.length_a   1.000
_cell.length_b   1.000
_cell.length_c   1.000
_cell.angle_alpha   90.00
_cell.angle_beta   90.00
_cell.angle_gamma   90.00
#
_symmetry.space_group_name_H-M   'P 1'
#
loop_
_entity.id
_entity.type
_entity.pdbx_description
1 polymer ?
#
loop_
_entity_poly.entity_id
_entity_poly.type
_entity_poly.pdbx_seq_one_letter_code
_entity_poly.pdbx_strand_id
1 'polypeptide(L)'
;MSKYGESILTDAGLNLASLAANGKTKFTITRAASTAEELAKYTDKDLQALTQLPHEQQSGSIENKFQFKQESKAILGTEILFTNEKITNSYEINAVGIYAKEDSSDKEILYAVVVADDPERIPDFSDQVIFQFRISIYVVVGRTENVTVIVDPNGWATKEYVNNAITDLLSDCDIEDIGLRHFIETEGGI
;
A
#
# COMPACT_ATOMS: atom_id res chain seq x y z
N MET A 1 -20.63 7.41 -3.18
CA MET A 1 -19.50 6.47 -3.10
C MET A 1 -18.33 7.26 -3.62
N SER A 2 -17.31 7.45 -2.80
CA SER A 2 -16.14 8.24 -3.21
C SER A 2 -15.51 7.72 -4.50
N LYS A 3 -14.96 8.63 -5.30
CA LYS A 3 -14.23 8.35 -6.53
C LYS A 3 -12.91 9.09 -6.54
N TYR A 4 -11.85 8.39 -6.92
CA TYR A 4 -10.51 8.95 -7.01
C TYR A 4 -9.97 8.78 -8.42
N GLY A 5 -9.21 9.78 -8.88
CA GLY A 5 -8.56 9.78 -10.19
C GLY A 5 -7.35 8.85 -10.28
N GLU A 6 -6.67 8.89 -11.42
CA GLU A 6 -5.40 8.19 -11.58
C GLU A 6 -4.30 8.83 -10.71
N SER A 7 -3.32 8.02 -10.29
CA SER A 7 -2.18 8.55 -9.55
C SER A 7 -1.26 9.37 -10.46
N ILE A 8 -0.92 10.57 -10.01
CA ILE A 8 0.06 11.43 -10.67
C ILE A 8 1.39 11.27 -9.94
N LEU A 9 2.43 10.80 -10.65
CA LEU A 9 3.79 10.76 -10.12
C LEU A 9 4.32 12.18 -9.95
N THR A 10 4.97 12.47 -8.82
CA THR A 10 5.74 13.70 -8.67
C THR A 10 7.02 13.64 -9.51
N ASP A 11 7.69 14.76 -9.72
CA ASP A 11 9.00 14.79 -10.40
C ASP A 11 10.01 13.87 -9.69
N ALA A 12 9.99 13.88 -8.35
CA ALA A 12 10.84 13.01 -7.53
C ALA A 12 10.44 11.53 -7.68
N GLY A 13 9.14 11.24 -7.69
CA GLY A 13 8.63 9.88 -7.87
C GLY A 13 8.88 9.31 -9.26
N LEU A 14 8.73 10.12 -10.30
CA LEU A 14 9.05 9.75 -11.68
C LEU A 14 10.55 9.44 -11.83
N ASN A 15 11.42 10.26 -11.25
CA ASN A 15 12.86 9.99 -11.25
C ASN A 15 13.19 8.68 -10.52
N LEU A 16 12.61 8.45 -9.34
CA LEU A 16 12.83 7.23 -8.56
C LEU A 16 12.33 5.97 -9.32
N ALA A 17 11.13 6.04 -9.90
CA ALA A 17 10.57 4.97 -10.71
C ALA A 17 11.44 4.67 -11.94
N SER A 18 11.97 5.70 -12.61
CA SER A 18 12.87 5.54 -13.76
C SER A 18 14.19 4.86 -13.37
N LEU A 19 14.79 5.26 -12.24
CA LEU A 19 16.01 4.61 -11.72
C LEU A 19 15.75 3.13 -11.39
N ALA A 20 14.64 2.83 -10.75
CA ALA A 20 14.24 1.46 -10.42
C ALA A 20 13.95 0.63 -11.68
N ALA A 21 13.25 1.19 -12.67
CA ALA A 21 12.98 0.53 -13.94
C ALA A 21 14.27 0.21 -14.74
N ASN A 22 15.34 0.98 -14.53
CA ASN A 22 16.66 0.75 -15.11
C ASN A 22 17.57 -0.13 -14.25
N GLY A 23 17.09 -0.66 -13.13
CA GLY A 23 17.87 -1.49 -12.20
C GLY A 23 18.98 -0.74 -11.47
N LYS A 24 18.90 0.60 -11.42
CA LYS A 24 19.91 1.45 -10.77
C LYS A 24 19.65 1.63 -9.28
N THR A 25 18.41 1.41 -8.84
CA THR A 25 18.04 1.55 -7.45
C THR A 25 16.90 0.62 -7.07
N LYS A 26 16.65 0.52 -5.77
CA LYS A 26 15.49 -0.09 -5.16
C LYS A 26 14.87 0.90 -4.20
N PHE A 27 13.55 0.83 -4.07
CA PHE A 27 12.86 1.70 -3.14
C PHE A 27 11.70 0.99 -2.46
N THR A 28 11.29 1.58 -1.35
CA THR A 28 10.24 1.07 -0.50
C THR A 28 9.13 2.11 -0.39
N ILE A 29 7.87 1.74 -0.66
CA ILE A 29 6.70 2.54 -0.29
C ILE A 29 6.51 2.39 1.22
N THR A 30 6.52 3.52 1.92
CA THR A 30 6.63 3.57 3.38
C THR A 30 5.30 3.86 4.06
N ARG A 31 4.52 4.81 3.52
CA ARG A 31 3.22 5.23 4.07
C ARG A 31 2.38 5.97 3.04
N ALA A 32 1.12 6.18 3.37
CA ALA A 32 0.27 7.16 2.71
C ALA A 32 -0.14 8.27 3.70
N ALA A 33 -0.56 9.42 3.19
CA ALA A 33 -1.16 10.48 3.96
C ALA A 33 -2.36 11.09 3.23
N SER A 34 -3.36 11.56 3.95
CA SER A 34 -4.50 12.29 3.39
C SER A 34 -4.38 13.80 3.63
N THR A 35 -5.06 14.57 2.79
CA THR A 35 -5.26 16.02 3.01
C THR A 35 -6.69 16.43 2.72
N ALA A 36 -7.12 17.48 3.42
CA ALA A 36 -8.37 18.19 3.16
C ALA A 36 -8.18 19.30 2.10
N GLU A 37 -6.96 19.57 1.66
CA GLU A 37 -6.68 20.59 0.65
C GLU A 37 -7.35 20.22 -0.69
N GLU A 38 -8.06 21.16 -1.30
CA GLU A 38 -8.75 20.97 -2.58
C GLU A 38 -7.77 20.98 -3.76
N LEU A 39 -6.98 19.90 -3.88
CA LEU A 39 -5.97 19.76 -4.93
C LEU A 39 -6.56 19.57 -6.34
N ALA A 40 -7.86 19.36 -6.49
CA ALA A 40 -8.54 19.30 -7.79
C ALA A 40 -8.44 20.61 -8.59
N LYS A 41 -8.08 21.73 -7.94
CA LYS A 41 -7.85 23.03 -8.59
C LYS A 41 -6.46 23.15 -9.21
N TYR A 42 -5.54 22.24 -8.88
CA TYR A 42 -4.16 22.26 -9.33
C TYR A 42 -4.08 21.65 -10.73
N THR A 43 -3.15 22.13 -11.54
CA THR A 43 -2.84 21.45 -12.81
C THR A 43 -1.98 20.21 -12.54
N ASP A 44 -1.97 19.26 -13.48
CA ASP A 44 -1.08 18.08 -13.39
C ASP A 44 0.38 18.47 -13.14
N LYS A 45 0.82 19.58 -13.74
CA LYS A 45 2.18 20.11 -13.56
C LYS A 45 2.42 20.62 -12.14
N ASP A 46 1.43 21.26 -11.53
CA ASP A 46 1.55 21.72 -10.15
C ASP A 46 1.58 20.53 -9.18
N LEU A 47 0.77 19.50 -9.45
CA LEU A 47 0.76 18.25 -8.68
C LEU A 47 2.09 17.48 -8.83
N GLN A 48 2.64 17.44 -10.05
CA GLN A 48 3.96 16.85 -10.32
C GLN A 48 5.08 17.55 -9.55
N ALA A 49 5.02 18.87 -9.41
CA ALA A 49 6.03 19.66 -8.72
C ALA A 49 5.96 19.56 -7.18
N LEU A 50 4.94 18.91 -6.60
CA LEU A 50 4.82 18.74 -5.17
C LEU A 50 5.97 17.89 -4.61
N THR A 51 6.58 18.38 -3.53
CA THR A 51 7.64 17.65 -2.80
C THR A 51 7.13 17.06 -1.48
N GLN A 52 5.99 17.55 -1.00
CA GLN A 52 5.26 17.11 0.19
C GLN A 52 3.77 17.32 -0.06
N LEU A 53 2.93 16.52 0.59
CA LEU A 53 1.48 16.69 0.54
C LEU A 53 1.10 17.92 1.40
N PRO A 54 0.41 18.93 0.85
CA PRO A 54 0.01 20.10 1.62
C PRO A 54 -0.96 19.71 2.74
N HIS A 55 -0.74 20.26 3.94
CA HIS A 55 -1.65 20.14 5.09
C HIS A 55 -2.10 18.70 5.41
N GLU A 56 -1.15 17.77 5.52
CA GLU A 56 -1.43 16.39 5.93
C GLU A 56 -2.33 16.32 7.17
N GLN A 57 -3.43 15.57 7.06
CA GLN A 57 -4.41 15.40 8.14
C GLN A 57 -4.15 14.14 8.95
N GLN A 58 -3.79 13.04 8.28
CA GLN A 58 -3.45 11.77 8.92
C GLN A 58 -2.59 10.91 7.99
N SER A 59 -1.88 9.97 8.61
CA SER A 59 -1.24 8.87 7.89
C SER A 59 -2.24 7.70 7.72
N GLY A 60 -2.21 7.06 6.56
CA GLY A 60 -2.91 5.81 6.31
C GLY A 60 -1.97 4.62 6.47
N SER A 61 -2.50 3.50 6.97
CA SER A 61 -1.78 2.22 7.05
C SER A 61 -1.88 1.48 5.72
N ILE A 62 -0.77 0.92 5.25
CA ILE A 62 -0.76 0.09 4.05
C ILE A 62 -1.12 -1.34 4.47
N GLU A 63 -2.25 -1.86 4.02
CA GLU A 63 -2.80 -3.14 4.49
C GLU A 63 -2.47 -4.31 3.57
N ASN A 64 -2.36 -4.04 2.27
CA ASN A 64 -2.16 -5.06 1.25
C ASN A 64 -1.26 -4.56 0.14
N LYS A 65 -0.58 -5.49 -0.54
CA LYS A 65 0.16 -5.25 -1.78
C LYS A 65 -0.38 -6.15 -2.88
N PHE A 66 -0.52 -5.59 -4.07
CA PHE A 66 -0.95 -6.30 -5.27
C PHE A 66 0.05 -6.02 -6.38
N GLN A 67 0.32 -7.00 -7.24
CA GLN A 67 1.18 -6.78 -8.41
C GLN A 67 0.41 -7.15 -9.67
N PHE A 68 0.37 -6.21 -10.62
CA PHE A 68 -0.25 -6.43 -11.92
C PHE A 68 0.80 -6.19 -13.01
N LYS A 69 0.81 -7.06 -14.02
CA LYS A 69 1.52 -6.82 -15.27
C LYS A 69 0.47 -6.50 -16.34
N GLN A 70 0.41 -5.25 -16.76
CA GLN A 70 -0.44 -4.82 -17.87
C GLN A 70 0.45 -4.28 -18.98
N GLU A 71 0.37 -4.86 -20.18
CA GLU A 71 1.03 -4.33 -21.39
C GLU A 71 2.52 -3.97 -21.20
N SER A 72 3.31 -4.85 -20.56
CA SER A 72 4.73 -4.63 -20.24
C SER A 72 5.03 -3.53 -19.19
N LYS A 73 4.02 -2.93 -18.56
CA LYS A 73 4.16 -2.06 -17.40
C LYS A 73 4.00 -2.88 -16.12
N ALA A 74 4.99 -2.77 -15.24
CA ALA A 74 4.88 -3.29 -13.88
C ALA A 74 4.09 -2.27 -13.04
N ILE A 75 2.91 -2.68 -12.58
CA ILE A 75 2.01 -1.90 -11.75
C ILE A 75 2.01 -2.51 -10.34
N LEU A 76 2.24 -1.66 -9.36
CA LEU A 76 2.16 -2.01 -7.95
C LEU A 76 0.88 -1.41 -7.38
N GLY A 77 -0.05 -2.28 -6.98
CA GLY A 77 -1.24 -1.91 -6.23
C GLY A 77 -0.95 -1.96 -4.72
N THR A 78 -1.55 -1.06 -3.97
CA THR A 78 -1.56 -1.08 -2.50
C THR A 78 -2.94 -0.74 -1.98
N GLU A 79 -3.37 -1.38 -0.91
CA GLU A 79 -4.57 -0.95 -0.17
C GLU A 79 -4.15 -0.09 1.00
N ILE A 80 -4.80 1.05 1.17
CA ILE A 80 -4.57 1.98 2.28
C ILE A 80 -5.82 2.05 3.13
N LEU A 81 -5.65 1.94 4.44
CA LEU A 81 -6.70 2.13 5.43
C LEU A 81 -6.52 3.46 6.15
N PHE A 82 -7.59 4.25 6.18
CA PHE A 82 -7.75 5.41 7.04
C PHE A 82 -8.82 5.11 8.10
N THR A 83 -8.55 5.48 9.35
CA THR A 83 -9.51 5.35 10.46
C THR A 83 -9.77 6.70 11.11
N ASN A 84 -10.96 6.89 11.69
CA ASN A 84 -11.29 8.16 12.34
C ASN A 84 -10.76 8.27 13.78
N GLU A 85 -10.16 7.24 14.38
CA GLU A 85 -9.84 7.19 15.81
C GLU A 85 -9.00 8.36 16.32
N LYS A 86 -8.18 8.97 15.45
CA LYS A 86 -7.32 10.12 15.77
C LYS A 86 -7.84 11.44 15.17
N ILE A 87 -9.06 11.44 14.62
CA ILE A 87 -9.67 12.58 13.94
C ILE A 87 -10.55 13.38 14.92
N THR A 88 -10.15 14.63 15.16
CA THR A 88 -10.87 15.56 16.04
C THR A 88 -11.96 16.34 15.30
N ASN A 89 -11.72 16.68 14.03
CA ASN A 89 -12.67 17.42 13.20
C ASN A 89 -12.93 16.61 11.94
N SER A 90 -14.21 16.36 11.65
CA SER A 90 -14.62 15.74 10.39
C SER A 90 -14.05 16.49 9.19
N TYR A 91 -13.59 15.79 8.15
CA TYR A 91 -13.08 16.41 6.93
C TYR A 91 -13.24 15.51 5.70
N GLU A 92 -13.11 16.10 4.51
CA GLU A 92 -13.14 15.40 3.22
C GLU A 92 -11.73 14.99 2.80
N ILE A 93 -11.51 13.72 2.45
CA ILE A 93 -10.23 13.25 1.92
C ILE A 93 -10.14 13.65 0.45
N ASN A 94 -9.72 14.91 0.21
CA ASN A 94 -9.63 15.52 -1.12
C ASN A 94 -8.41 15.03 -1.93
N ALA A 95 -7.34 14.60 -1.25
CA ALA A 95 -6.23 13.93 -1.90
C ALA A 95 -5.48 13.01 -0.96
N VAL A 96 -4.78 12.04 -1.55
CA VAL A 96 -3.89 11.09 -0.88
C VAL A 96 -2.50 11.19 -1.49
N GLY A 97 -1.49 11.41 -0.64
CA GLY A 97 -0.08 11.36 -1.00
C GLY A 97 0.52 10.01 -0.65
N ILE A 98 1.33 9.46 -1.55
CA ILE A 98 2.07 8.21 -1.37
C ILE A 98 3.53 8.54 -1.19
N TYR A 99 4.13 8.01 -0.12
CA TYR A 99 5.51 8.27 0.23
C TYR A 99 6.39 7.05 -0.03
N ALA A 100 7.60 7.31 -0.50
CA ALA A 100 8.60 6.29 -0.78
C ALA A 100 9.99 6.71 -0.32
N LYS A 101 10.84 5.72 -0.07
CA LYS A 101 12.21 5.88 0.36
C LYS A 101 13.12 4.98 -0.47
N GLU A 102 14.20 5.53 -1.00
CA GLU A 102 15.24 4.74 -1.66
C GLU A 102 15.98 3.87 -0.62
N ASP A 103 16.33 2.62 -0.93
CA ASP A 103 16.97 1.73 0.07
C ASP A 103 18.34 2.25 0.55
N SER A 104 19.03 3.04 -0.28
CA SER A 104 20.30 3.69 0.05
C SER A 104 20.17 5.00 0.83
N SER A 105 18.95 5.45 1.14
CA SER A 105 18.69 6.74 1.77
C SER A 105 17.65 6.62 2.88
N ASP A 106 17.78 7.43 3.92
CA ASP A 106 16.71 7.58 4.92
C ASP A 106 15.72 8.69 4.59
N LYS A 107 15.91 9.37 3.44
CA LYS A 107 15.03 10.45 3.02
C LYS A 107 13.78 9.91 2.35
N GLU A 108 12.64 10.15 2.98
CA GLU A 108 11.33 9.93 2.40
C GLU A 108 10.98 11.05 1.39
N ILE A 109 10.36 10.68 0.27
CA ILE A 109 9.87 11.61 -0.76
C ILE A 109 8.39 11.37 -1.03
N LEU A 110 7.66 12.42 -1.38
CA LEU A 110 6.34 12.28 -1.97
C LEU A 110 6.51 11.66 -3.37
N TYR A 111 6.07 10.42 -3.53
CA TYR A 111 6.21 9.62 -4.75
C TYR A 111 5.08 9.86 -5.73
N ALA A 112 3.83 9.88 -5.24
CA ALA A 112 2.65 10.09 -6.07
C ALA A 112 1.56 10.83 -5.28
N VAL A 113 0.65 11.46 -6.01
CA VAL A 113 -0.56 12.08 -5.46
C VAL A 113 -1.77 11.54 -6.21
N VAL A 114 -2.82 11.21 -5.47
CA VAL A 114 -4.13 10.83 -5.99
C VAL A 114 -5.13 11.88 -5.53
N VAL A 115 -5.83 12.51 -6.47
CA VAL A 115 -6.84 13.53 -6.17
C VAL A 115 -8.23 12.91 -6.27
N ALA A 116 -9.12 13.31 -5.36
CA ALA A 116 -10.51 12.86 -5.37
C ALA A 116 -11.30 13.54 -6.50
N ASP A 117 -12.07 12.76 -7.26
CA ASP A 117 -13.15 13.25 -8.11
C ASP A 117 -14.42 13.50 -7.27
N ASP A 118 -14.67 12.61 -6.31
CA ASP A 118 -15.74 12.66 -5.31
C ASP A 118 -15.14 12.18 -3.96
N PRO A 119 -14.86 13.08 -3.00
CA PRO A 119 -14.11 12.73 -1.80
C PRO A 119 -14.94 11.88 -0.83
N GLU A 120 -14.25 11.06 -0.02
CA GLU A 120 -14.86 10.43 1.14
C GLU A 120 -14.75 11.35 2.37
N ARG A 121 -15.86 11.52 3.08
CA ARG A 121 -15.88 12.22 4.35
C ARG A 121 -15.50 11.30 5.49
N ILE A 122 -14.43 11.62 6.20
CA ILE A 122 -14.10 10.95 7.46
C ILE A 122 -14.73 11.74 8.63
N PRO A 123 -15.61 11.12 9.44
CA PRO A 123 -16.17 11.78 10.61
C PRO A 123 -15.11 11.95 11.70
N ASP A 124 -15.34 12.85 12.65
CA ASP A 124 -14.57 12.86 13.89
C ASP A 124 -14.91 11.66 14.79
N PHE A 125 -14.09 11.43 15.81
CA PHE A 125 -14.26 10.31 16.74
C PHE A 125 -15.09 10.65 17.98
N SER A 126 -15.86 11.74 17.99
CA SER A 126 -16.58 12.19 19.19
C SER A 126 -17.61 11.17 19.69
N ASP A 127 -18.27 10.47 18.78
CA ASP A 127 -19.25 9.41 19.07
C ASP A 127 -18.59 8.05 19.41
N GLN A 128 -17.26 7.96 19.40
CA GLN A 128 -16.47 6.74 19.66
C GLN A 128 -16.81 5.55 18.74
N VAL A 129 -17.45 5.83 17.61
CA VAL A 129 -17.73 4.85 16.56
C VAL A 129 -16.57 4.86 15.57
N ILE A 130 -15.98 3.69 15.35
CA ILE A 130 -14.84 3.57 14.45
C ILE A 130 -15.33 3.47 13.01
N PHE A 131 -14.91 4.44 12.21
CA PHE A 131 -15.10 4.50 10.78
C PHE A 131 -13.82 4.05 10.08
N GLN A 132 -13.98 3.27 9.01
CA GLN A 132 -12.89 2.78 8.18
C GLN A 132 -13.12 3.16 6.73
N PHE A 133 -12.09 3.72 6.11
CA PHE A 133 -12.07 3.96 4.69
C PHE A 133 -10.87 3.26 4.06
N ARG A 134 -11.14 2.34 3.12
CA ARG A 134 -10.12 1.62 2.35
C ARG A 134 -10.08 2.14 0.93
N ILE A 135 -8.88 2.42 0.43
CA ILE A 135 -8.65 2.83 -0.95
C ILE A 135 -7.55 1.97 -1.58
N SER A 136 -7.81 1.43 -2.78
CA SER A 136 -6.81 0.77 -3.59
C SER A 136 -6.14 1.78 -4.51
N ILE A 137 -4.81 1.88 -4.44
CA ILE A 137 -4.01 2.78 -5.26
C ILE A 137 -3.05 1.97 -6.11
N TYR A 138 -2.97 2.30 -7.39
CA TYR A 138 -2.12 1.64 -8.37
C TYR A 138 -1.06 2.61 -8.85
N VAL A 139 0.21 2.22 -8.79
CA VAL A 139 1.30 3.04 -9.30
C VAL A 139 2.17 2.27 -10.28
N VAL A 140 2.59 2.93 -11.35
CA VAL A 140 3.48 2.36 -12.37
C VAL A 140 4.92 2.45 -11.88
N VAL A 141 5.57 1.31 -11.70
CA VAL A 141 6.93 1.21 -11.14
C VAL A 141 7.98 0.73 -12.14
N GLY A 142 7.57 0.30 -13.34
CA GLY A 142 8.46 -0.15 -14.41
C GLY A 142 9.08 -1.53 -14.21
N ARG A 143 9.59 -1.84 -13.01
CA ARG A 143 10.04 -3.18 -12.57
C ARG A 143 9.60 -3.44 -11.12
N THR A 144 8.64 -4.35 -10.91
CA THR A 144 8.11 -4.61 -9.56
C THR A 144 9.14 -5.26 -8.63
N GLU A 145 10.13 -5.98 -9.15
CA GLU A 145 11.21 -6.61 -8.36
C GLU A 145 12.15 -5.61 -7.66
N ASN A 146 12.12 -4.33 -8.10
CA ASN A 146 12.91 -3.26 -7.50
C ASN A 146 12.09 -2.40 -6.53
N VAL A 147 10.86 -2.80 -6.21
CA VAL A 147 9.98 -2.07 -5.30
C VAL A 147 9.49 -2.96 -4.17
N THR A 148 9.69 -2.48 -2.94
CA THR A 148 9.15 -3.08 -1.73
C THR A 148 7.98 -2.23 -1.20
N VAL A 149 7.03 -2.86 -0.52
CA VAL A 149 5.93 -2.16 0.18
C VAL A 149 5.99 -2.59 1.64
N ILE A 150 6.04 -1.63 2.56
CA ILE A 150 5.88 -1.92 3.99
C ILE A 150 4.39 -2.02 4.26
N VAL A 151 3.94 -3.24 4.57
CA VAL A 151 2.57 -3.51 5.01
C VAL A 151 2.53 -3.40 6.54
N ASP A 152 1.54 -2.71 7.09
CA ASP A 152 1.28 -2.63 8.51
C ASP A 152 0.72 -3.97 9.00
N PRO A 153 1.48 -4.77 9.78
CA PRO A 153 1.01 -6.07 10.27
C PRO A 153 -0.09 -5.93 11.33
N ASN A 154 -0.27 -4.73 11.91
CA ASN A 154 -1.35 -4.41 12.85
C ASN A 154 -2.51 -3.68 12.17
N GLY A 155 -2.45 -3.55 10.84
CA GLY A 155 -3.58 -3.18 10.03
C GLY A 155 -4.80 -3.96 10.47
N TRP A 156 -5.98 -3.33 10.45
CA TRP A 156 -7.20 -3.94 10.93
C TRP A 156 -7.54 -5.14 10.05
N ALA A 157 -6.97 -6.30 10.38
CA ALA A 157 -7.21 -7.53 9.70
C ALA A 157 -8.68 -7.85 9.88
N THR A 158 -9.45 -7.73 8.81
CA THR A 158 -10.81 -8.27 8.81
C THR A 158 -10.69 -9.77 9.06
N LYS A 159 -11.67 -10.36 9.75
CA LYS A 159 -11.69 -11.81 9.99
C LYS A 159 -11.49 -12.62 8.69
N GLU A 160 -11.92 -12.06 7.57
CA GLU A 160 -11.77 -12.63 6.24
C GLU A 160 -10.30 -12.68 5.76
N TYR A 161 -9.50 -11.64 5.99
CA TYR A 161 -8.06 -11.67 5.68
C TYR A 161 -7.33 -12.73 6.52
N VAL A 162 -7.62 -12.80 7.82
CA VAL A 162 -7.05 -13.83 8.71
C VAL A 162 -7.44 -15.23 8.24
N ASN A 163 -8.70 -15.43 7.87
CA ASN A 163 -9.19 -16.73 7.39
C ASN A 163 -8.57 -17.12 6.05
N ASN A 164 -8.38 -16.18 5.12
CA ASN A 164 -7.73 -16.46 3.85
C ASN A 164 -6.24 -16.75 4.03
N ALA A 165 -5.52 -15.99 4.87
CA ALA A 165 -4.12 -16.28 5.17
C ALA A 165 -3.92 -17.64 5.86
N ILE A 166 -4.83 -18.02 6.78
CA ILE A 166 -4.84 -19.36 7.39
C ILE A 166 -5.12 -20.43 6.33
N THR A 167 -6.04 -20.18 5.40
CA THR A 167 -6.37 -21.13 4.33
C THR A 167 -5.19 -21.32 3.38
N ASP A 168 -4.49 -20.25 3.02
CA ASP A 168 -3.28 -20.31 2.17
C ASP A 168 -2.14 -21.05 2.87
N LEU A 169 -1.88 -20.79 4.16
CA LEU A 169 -0.89 -21.53 4.97
C LEU A 169 -1.22 -23.02 5.13
N LEU A 170 -2.51 -23.37 5.19
CA LEU A 170 -2.96 -24.76 5.25
C LEU A 170 -2.91 -25.44 3.87
N SER A 171 -3.01 -24.68 2.78
CA SER A 171 -2.84 -25.20 1.42
C SER A 171 -1.38 -25.45 1.02
N ASP A 172 -0.42 -24.75 1.66
CA ASP A 172 1.02 -24.96 1.47
C ASP A 172 1.58 -26.11 2.33
N CYS A 173 0.79 -26.66 3.27
CA CYS A 173 1.12 -27.91 3.95
C CYS A 173 0.61 -29.11 3.12
N ASP A 174 1.32 -29.41 2.03
CA ASP A 174 1.33 -30.77 1.49
C ASP A 174 1.96 -31.70 2.55
N ILE A 175 1.11 -32.36 3.33
CA ILE A 175 1.50 -33.38 4.32
C ILE A 175 2.06 -34.66 3.64
N GLU A 176 2.18 -34.69 2.31
CA GLU A 176 2.61 -35.90 1.59
C GLU A 176 4.13 -36.08 1.42
N ASP A 177 4.99 -35.15 1.87
CA ASP A 177 6.45 -35.32 1.73
C ASP A 177 7.29 -35.08 3.00
N ILE A 178 6.76 -35.45 4.17
CA ILE A 178 7.60 -35.66 5.35
C ILE A 178 8.07 -37.12 5.31
N GLY A 179 9.16 -37.36 4.60
CA GLY A 179 9.87 -38.64 4.57
C GLY A 179 10.28 -39.14 5.96
N LEU A 180 9.39 -39.87 6.61
CA LEU A 180 9.64 -40.68 7.80
C LEU A 180 9.74 -42.15 7.38
N ARG A 181 10.77 -42.48 6.60
CA ARG A 181 11.28 -43.86 6.54
C ARG A 181 12.07 -44.12 7.81
N HIS A 182 11.37 -44.38 8.92
CA HIS A 182 11.98 -45.04 10.06
C HIS A 182 11.84 -46.55 9.88
N PHE A 183 13.00 -47.18 9.73
CA PHE A 183 13.27 -48.59 9.93
C PHE A 183 12.35 -49.22 10.99
N ILE A 184 11.67 -50.31 10.63
CA ILE A 184 11.40 -51.41 11.56
C ILE A 184 11.99 -52.66 10.92
N GLU A 185 13.31 -52.84 11.09
CA GLU A 185 13.87 -54.18 11.18
C GLU A 185 13.69 -54.63 12.63
N THR A 186 12.84 -55.62 12.84
CA THR A 186 13.02 -56.57 13.94
C THR A 186 13.00 -57.95 13.30
N GLU A 187 14.18 -58.54 13.22
CA GLU A 187 14.36 -59.97 12.93
C GLU A 187 13.54 -60.82 13.91
N GLY A 188 13.00 -61.90 13.38
CA GLY A 188 12.29 -62.92 14.15
C GLY A 188 11.99 -64.15 13.30
N GLY A 189 13.03 -64.79 12.73
CA GLY A 189 13.06 -66.26 12.72
C GLY A 189 13.25 -66.69 14.18
N ILE A 190 12.65 -67.76 14.69
CA ILE A 190 12.32 -69.09 14.15
C ILE A 190 11.06 -69.59 14.88
#